data_AF-A0A1F6HY04-F1
#
_entry.id   AF-A0A1F6HY04-F1
#
_cell.length_a   1.000
_cell.length_b   1.000
_cell.length_c   1.000
_cell.angle_alpha   90.00
_cell.angle_beta   90.00
_cell.angle_gamma   90.00
#
_symmetry.space_group_name_H-M   'P 1'
#
loop_
_entity.id
_entity.type
_entity.pdbx_description
1 polymer ?
#
loop_
_entity_poly.entity_id
_entity_poly.type
_entity_poly.pdbx_seq_one_letter_code
_entity_poly.pdbx_strand_id
1 'polypeptide(L)'
;MKVAFFEIEEWEKRITNGYRKISIYSFEIQIPKVPPYEEVLIHLAPNETKNTVEARIWYQNQLVYKSFYPLSCFKQSSLES
;
A
#
# COMPACT_ATOMS: atom_id res chain seq x y z
N MET A 1 3.48 -24.01 15.92
CA MET A 1 3.99 -22.83 15.19
C MET A 1 2.85 -21.85 15.01
N LYS A 2 2.95 -20.66 15.59
CA LYS A 2 1.94 -19.59 15.45
C LYS A 2 2.00 -19.11 14.01
N VAL A 3 1.07 -19.56 13.16
CA VAL A 3 0.79 -18.92 11.87
C VAL A 3 0.46 -17.46 12.17
N ALA A 4 1.23 -16.55 11.56
CA ALA A 4 1.10 -15.12 11.78
C ALA A 4 -0.36 -14.73 11.54
N PHE A 5 -0.98 -14.34 12.64
CA PHE A 5 -2.34 -13.88 12.74
C PHE A 5 -2.39 -12.59 11.92
N PHE A 6 -2.95 -12.64 10.71
CA PHE A 6 -3.34 -11.45 9.93
C PHE A 6 -4.58 -10.81 10.58
N GLU A 7 -4.48 -10.44 11.85
CA GLU A 7 -5.17 -9.27 12.39
C GLU A 7 -4.05 -8.23 12.37
N ILE A 8 -4.05 -7.23 11.50
CA ILE A 8 -4.92 -6.05 11.58
C ILE A 8 -5.03 -5.45 10.16
N GLU A 9 -6.18 -4.86 9.84
CA GLU A 9 -6.35 -3.85 8.78
C GLU A 9 -5.45 -2.63 9.09
N GLU A 10 -4.13 -2.77 8.91
CA GLU A 10 -3.15 -1.75 9.27
C GLU A 10 -3.19 -0.60 8.27
N TRP A 11 -3.42 0.59 8.80
CA TRP A 11 -3.37 1.83 8.06
C TRP A 11 -1.98 2.43 8.20
N GLU A 12 -1.31 2.68 7.08
CA GLU A 12 -0.01 3.33 7.07
C GLU A 12 -0.14 4.79 6.60
N LYS A 13 0.52 5.71 7.30
CA LYS A 13 0.62 7.11 6.88
C LYS A 13 1.90 7.33 6.07
N ARG A 14 1.77 7.97 4.91
CA ARG A 14 2.92 8.40 4.10
C ARG A 14 2.73 9.83 3.62
N ILE A 15 3.85 10.49 3.34
CA ILE A 15 3.86 11.81 2.72
C ILE A 15 4.17 11.65 1.24
N THR A 16 3.39 12.31 0.38
CA THR A 16 3.68 12.33 -1.06
C THR A 16 4.97 13.11 -1.34
N ASN A 17 5.77 12.67 -2.30
CA ASN A 17 6.93 13.46 -2.74
C ASN A 17 6.51 14.61 -3.70
N GLY A 18 7.48 15.40 -4.16
CA GLY A 18 7.25 16.48 -5.12
C GLY A 18 6.61 16.06 -6.45
N TYR A 19 6.67 14.76 -6.78
CA TYR A 19 6.04 14.16 -7.96
C TYR A 19 4.69 13.48 -7.64
N ARG A 20 4.13 13.73 -6.45
CA ARG A 20 2.88 13.12 -5.96
C ARG A 20 2.95 11.59 -5.89
N LYS A 21 4.14 11.03 -5.60
CA LYS A 21 4.33 9.60 -5.41
C LYS A 21 4.52 9.25 -3.94
N ILE A 22 4.15 8.04 -3.59
CA ILE A 22 4.53 7.40 -2.32
C ILE A 22 5.31 6.12 -2.61
N SER A 23 6.19 5.74 -1.69
CA SER A 23 6.92 4.48 -1.77
C SER A 23 6.47 3.54 -0.64
N ILE A 24 6.05 2.34 -0.99
CA ILE A 24 5.60 1.30 -0.05
C ILE A 24 6.24 -0.03 -0.47
N TYR A 25 6.96 -0.71 0.45
CA TYR A 25 7.62 -2.00 0.18
C TYR A 25 8.41 -2.05 -1.14
N SER A 26 9.18 -1.00 -1.44
CA SER A 26 9.94 -0.84 -2.69
C SER A 26 9.10 -0.61 -3.96
N PHE A 27 7.79 -0.43 -3.83
CA PHE A 27 6.89 -0.05 -4.92
C PHE A 27 6.55 1.43 -4.86
N GLU A 28 6.65 2.14 -5.99
CA GLU A 28 6.20 3.53 -6.09
C GLU A 28 4.78 3.61 -6.65
N ILE A 29 3.90 4.33 -5.96
CA ILE A 29 2.53 4.60 -6.42
C ILE A 29 2.40 6.09 -6.68
N GLN A 30 2.01 6.45 -7.91
CA GLN A 30 1.66 7.83 -8.24
C GLN A 30 0.20 8.12 -7.84
N ILE A 31 0.00 9.20 -7.10
CA ILE A 31 -1.31 9.63 -6.59
C ILE A 31 -1.61 11.03 -7.18
N PRO A 32 -2.06 11.12 -8.44
CA PRO A 32 -2.19 12.40 -9.13
C PRO A 32 -3.20 13.36 -8.46
N LYS A 33 -4.16 12.82 -7.70
CA LYS A 33 -5.24 13.58 -7.05
C LYS A 33 -4.86 14.19 -5.70
N VAL A 34 -3.64 13.96 -5.21
CA VAL A 34 -3.16 14.52 -3.94
C VAL A 34 -2.05 15.53 -4.25
N PRO A 35 -2.05 16.72 -3.63
CA PRO A 35 -0.95 17.66 -3.76
C PRO A 35 0.40 17.04 -3.32
N PRO A 36 1.54 17.57 -3.78
CA PRO A 36 2.84 17.13 -3.29
C PRO A 36 3.02 17.49 -1.81
N TYR A 37 3.79 16.69 -1.08
CA TYR A 37 4.10 16.87 0.34
C TYR A 37 2.93 16.78 1.31
N GLU A 38 1.86 16.10 0.90
CA GLU A 38 0.66 15.90 1.71
C GLU A 38 0.64 14.51 2.34
N GLU A 39 0.06 14.41 3.54
CA GLU A 39 -0.17 13.13 4.21
C GLU A 39 -1.32 12.38 3.53
N VAL A 40 -1.07 11.11 3.23
CA VAL A 40 -2.08 10.15 2.77
C VAL A 40 -2.11 8.94 3.69
N LEU A 41 -3.30 8.38 3.80
CA LEU A 41 -3.57 7.14 4.51
C LEU A 41 -3.64 5.99 3.51
N ILE A 42 -2.88 4.95 3.75
CA ILE A 42 -2.79 3.78 2.89
C ILE A 42 -3.36 2.59 3.65
N HIS A 43 -4.19 1.82 2.98
CA HIS A 43 -4.71 0.56 3.48
C HIS A 43 -4.46 -0.52 2.43
N LEU A 44 -3.73 -1.57 2.81
CA LEU A 44 -3.45 -2.72 1.95
C LEU A 44 -4.33 -3.88 2.39
N ALA A 45 -5.26 -4.28 1.53
CA ALA A 45 -6.15 -5.41 1.79
C ALA A 45 -5.71 -6.61 0.92
N PRO A 46 -4.99 -7.59 1.48
CA PRO A 46 -4.63 -8.80 0.76
C PRO A 46 -5.86 -9.66 0.46
N ASN A 47 -5.89 -10.28 -0.72
CA ASN A 47 -6.86 -11.26 -1.14
C ASN A 47 -6.11 -12.54 -1.58
N GLU A 48 -5.96 -13.46 -0.64
CA GLU A 48 -5.22 -14.71 -0.86
C GLU A 48 -5.89 -15.60 -1.90
N THR A 49 -7.23 -15.65 -1.94
CA THR A 49 -7.97 -16.43 -2.93
C THR A 49 -7.67 -15.98 -4.36
N LYS A 50 -7.47 -14.68 -4.57
CA LYS A 50 -7.15 -14.08 -5.88
C LYS A 50 -5.66 -13.79 -6.06
N ASN A 51 -4.82 -14.15 -5.09
CA ASN A 51 -3.39 -13.84 -5.07
C ASN A 51 -3.06 -12.36 -5.36
N THR A 52 -3.87 -11.43 -4.86
CA THR A 52 -3.76 -9.98 -5.12
C THR A 52 -3.80 -9.17 -3.82
N VAL A 53 -3.33 -7.93 -3.87
CA VAL A 53 -3.48 -6.92 -2.81
C VAL A 53 -4.21 -5.74 -3.39
N GLU A 54 -5.29 -5.33 -2.73
CA GLU A 54 -5.95 -4.07 -3.01
C GLU A 54 -5.29 -2.96 -2.21
N ALA A 55 -4.65 -2.01 -2.89
CA ALA A 55 -4.13 -0.80 -2.28
C ALA A 55 -5.20 0.30 -2.35
N ARG A 56 -5.64 0.78 -1.19
CA ARG A 56 -6.60 1.89 -1.04
C ARG A 56 -5.87 3.07 -0.42
N ILE A 57 -5.96 4.23 -1.05
CA ILE A 57 -5.29 5.45 -0.58
C ILE A 57 -6.34 6.53 -0.36
N TRP A 58 -6.28 7.11 0.83
CA TRP A 58 -7.21 8.11 1.34
C TRP A 58 -6.49 9.42 1.60
N TYR A 59 -7.15 10.51 1.24
CA TYR A 59 -6.72 11.88 1.49
C TYR A 59 -7.94 12.69 1.94
N GLN A 60 -7.81 13.45 3.02
CA GLN A 60 -8.93 14.23 3.59
C GLN A 60 -10.23 13.41 3.76
N ASN A 61 -10.12 12.21 4.32
CA ASN A 61 -11.24 11.27 4.51
C ASN A 61 -11.95 10.83 3.22
N GLN A 62 -11.32 10.98 2.05
CA GLN A 62 -11.84 10.52 0.77
C GLN A 62 -10.90 9.51 0.11
N LEU A 63 -11.47 8.45 -0.47
CA LEU A 63 -10.72 7.48 -1.26
C LEU A 63 -10.31 8.11 -2.59
N VAL A 64 -9.04 8.44 -2.74
CA VAL A 64 -8.50 9.14 -3.92
C VAL A 64 -7.86 8.22 -4.93
N TYR A 65 -7.37 7.06 -4.49
CA TYR A 65 -6.72 6.08 -5.35
C TYR A 65 -7.02 4.66 -4.88
N LYS A 66 -7.25 3.77 -5.86
CA LYS A 66 -7.52 2.35 -5.65
C LYS A 66 -6.84 1.57 -6.77
N SER A 67 -6.05 0.57 -6.43
CA SER A 67 -5.41 -0.31 -7.41
C SER A 67 -5.25 -1.73 -6.87
N PHE A 68 -5.11 -2.69 -7.77
CA PHE A 68 -4.86 -4.09 -7.45
C PHE A 68 -3.48 -4.47 -7.95
N TYR A 69 -2.70 -5.08 -7.08
CA TYR A 69 -1.36 -5.55 -7.37
C TYR A 69 -1.26 -7.06 -7.10
N PRO A 70 -0.38 -7.80 -7.78
CA PRO A 70 -0.06 -9.17 -7.38
C PRO A 70 0.48 -9.22 -5.95
N LEU A 71 0.10 -10.25 -5.17
CA LEU A 71 0.67 -10.46 -3.82
C LEU A 71 2.19 -10.59 -3.84
N SER A 72 2.77 -11.06 -4.95
CA SER A 72 4.22 -11.16 -5.14
C SER A 72 4.94 -9.81 -5.09
N CYS A 73 4.28 -8.69 -5.40
CA CYS A 73 4.88 -7.36 -5.32
C CYS A 73 5.20 -6.93 -3.88
N PHE A 74 4.57 -7.56 -2.89
CA PHE A 74 4.69 -7.22 -1.47
C PHE A 74 5.38 -8.30 -0.64
N LYS A 75 5.84 -9.38 -1.27
CA LYS A 75 6.67 -10.38 -0.60
C LYS A 75 8.08 -9.80 -0.46
N GLN A 76 8.52 -9.53 0.77
CA GLN A 76 9.95 -9.37 1.02
C GLN A 76 10.64 -10.64 0.52
N SER A 77 11.64 -10.48 -0.34
CA SER A 77 12.51 -11.55 -0.78
C SER A 77 13.27 -12.07 0.44
N SER A 78 12.68 -13.02 1.17
CA SER A 78 13.40 -13.94 2.03
C SER A 78 14.17 -14.92 1.15
N LEU A 79 15.14 -14.40 0.40
CA LEU A 79 16.19 -15.16 -0.26
C LEU A 79 17.47 -14.35 -0.07
N GLU A 80 17.92 -14.28 1.18
CA GLU A 80 19.35 -14.31 1.43
C GLU A 80 19.81 -15.73 1.06
N SER A 81 20.73 -15.82 0.10
CA SER A 81 21.58 -16.98 -0.17
C SER A 81 22.94 -16.47 -0.60
#